data_AF-A0A834HKX5-F1
#
_entry.id   AF-A0A834HKX5-F1
#
_cell.length_a   1.000
_cell.length_b   1.000
_cell.length_c   1.000
_cell.angle_alpha   90.00
_cell.angle_beta   90.00
_cell.angle_gamma   90.00
#
_symmetry.space_group_name_H-M   'P 1'
#
loop_
_entity.id
_entity.type
_entity.pdbx_description
1 polymer ?
#
loop_
_entity_poly.entity_id
_entity_poly.type
_entity_poly.pdbx_seq_one_letter_code
_entity_poly.pdbx_strand_id
1 'polypeptide(L)' 'MDKKEIRLLINYCFLKGKNTVEAKTSFNAEFPDTTPGKSTIKDWYAKFRRGEMSTEGGERSGRPKEVVIDENI' A
#
# COMPACT_ATOMS: atom_id res chain seq x y z
N MET A 1 -13.69 4.72 -3.15
CA MET A 1 -13.10 3.89 -2.08
C MET A 1 -11.82 4.55 -1.62
N ASP A 2 -11.64 4.70 -0.32
CA ASP A 2 -10.46 5.32 0.25
C ASP A 2 -9.24 4.41 0.13
N LYS A 3 -8.03 5.02 0.14
CA LYS A 3 -6.78 4.26 0.06
C LYS A 3 -6.65 3.24 1.18
N LYS A 4 -7.16 3.54 2.38
CA LYS A 4 -7.17 2.61 3.53
C LYS A 4 -8.08 1.40 3.27
N GLU A 5 -9.27 1.64 2.72
CA GLU A 5 -10.23 0.59 2.37
C GLU A 5 -9.67 -0.35 1.29
N ILE A 6 -9.06 0.19 0.24
CA ILE A 6 -8.41 -0.60 -0.81
C ILE A 6 -7.32 -1.50 -0.21
N ARG A 7 -6.51 -0.98 0.70
CA ARG A 7 -5.45 -1.77 1.37
C ARG A 7 -6.02 -2.85 2.27
N LEU A 8 -7.11 -2.56 2.96
CA LEU A 8 -7.83 -3.54 3.78
C LEU A 8 -8.37 -4.69 2.93
N LEU A 9 -8.92 -4.39 1.76
CA LEU A 9 -9.37 -5.40 0.80
C LEU A 9 -8.21 -6.25 0.24
N ILE A 10 -7.07 -5.63 -0.08
CA ILE A 10 -5.87 -6.35 -0.52
C ILE A 10 -5.38 -7.29 0.60
N ASN A 11 -5.37 -6.80 1.85
CA ASN A 11 -5.02 -7.61 3.02
C ASN A 11 -5.98 -8.79 3.21
N TYR A 12 -7.29 -8.56 3.07
CA TYR A 12 -8.29 -9.61 3.12
C TYR A 12 -8.04 -10.70 2.06
N CYS A 13 -7.73 -10.32 0.83
CA CYS A 13 -7.37 -11.26 -0.23
C CYS A 13 -6.10 -12.05 0.10
N PHE A 14 -5.09 -11.40 0.67
CA PHE A 14 -3.85 -12.04 1.11
C PHE A 14 -4.12 -13.08 2.21
N LEU A 15 -4.90 -12.73 3.23
CA LEU A 15 -5.28 -13.63 4.33
C LEU A 15 -6.13 -14.81 3.86
N LYS A 16 -6.92 -14.63 2.79
CA LYS A 16 -7.67 -15.71 2.12
C LYS A 16 -6.78 -16.63 1.28
N GLY A 17 -5.47 -16.37 1.20
CA GLY A 17 -4.53 -17.16 0.40
C GLY A 17 -4.63 -16.92 -1.10
N LYS A 18 -5.40 -15.91 -1.55
CA LYS A 18 -5.49 -15.56 -2.97
C LYS A 18 -4.16 -15.00 -3.46
N ASN A 19 -3.74 -15.39 -4.65
CA ASN A 19 -2.57 -14.78 -5.28
C ASN A 19 -2.90 -13.38 -5.86
N THR A 20 -1.87 -12.64 -6.29
CA THR A 20 -2.06 -11.26 -6.79
C THR A 20 -2.92 -11.16 -8.05
N VAL A 21 -2.98 -12.23 -8.86
CA VAL A 21 -3.79 -12.27 -10.09
C VAL A 21 -5.26 -12.48 -9.72
N GLU A 22 -5.54 -13.44 -8.84
CA GLU A 22 -6.88 -13.70 -8.31
C GLU A 22 -7.44 -12.48 -7.58
N ALA A 23 -6.63 -11.84 -6.73
CA ALA A 23 -7.03 -10.60 -6.06
C ALA A 23 -7.41 -9.51 -7.07
N LYS A 24 -6.60 -9.33 -8.13
CA LYS A 24 -6.90 -8.37 -9.19
C LYS A 24 -8.19 -8.72 -9.94
N THR A 25 -8.41 -10.00 -10.24
CA THR A 25 -9.64 -10.45 -10.90
C THR A 25 -10.86 -10.22 -10.02
N SER A 26 -10.78 -10.49 -8.72
CA SER A 26 -11.85 -10.16 -7.76
C SER A 26 -12.12 -8.65 -7.72
N PHE A 27 -11.08 -7.80 -7.70
CA PHE A 27 -11.27 -6.35 -7.73
C PHE A 27 -11.89 -5.85 -9.03
N ASN A 28 -11.48 -6.39 -10.17
CA ASN A 28 -12.09 -6.04 -11.46
C ASN A 28 -13.58 -6.42 -11.52
N ALA A 29 -13.96 -7.54 -10.89
CA ALA A 29 -15.33 -8.04 -10.91
C ALA A 29 -16.24 -7.31 -9.90
N GLU A 30 -15.74 -7.05 -8.70
CA GLU A 30 -16.52 -6.46 -7.59
C GLU A 30 -16.45 -4.92 -7.56
N PHE A 31 -15.33 -4.33 -8.02
CA PHE A 31 -15.03 -2.90 -7.89
C PHE A 31 -14.36 -2.33 -9.17
N PRO A 32 -14.99 -2.43 -10.36
CA PRO A 32 -14.35 -2.08 -11.63
C PRO A 32 -13.78 -0.65 -11.64
N ASP A 33 -14.53 0.33 -11.14
CA ASP A 33 -14.12 1.75 -11.12
C ASP A 33 -13.01 2.07 -10.09
N THR A 34 -12.83 1.21 -9.09
CA THR A 34 -11.86 1.45 -8.00
C THR A 34 -10.78 0.38 -7.94
N THR A 35 -10.56 -0.34 -9.04
CA THR A 35 -9.59 -1.42 -9.10
C THR A 35 -8.17 -0.87 -8.86
N PRO A 36 -7.45 -1.36 -7.83
CA PRO A 36 -6.06 -0.98 -7.66
C PRO A 36 -5.19 -1.46 -8.82
N GLY A 37 -4.18 -0.67 -9.17
CA GLY A 37 -3.18 -1.05 -10.16
C GLY A 37 -2.46 -2.36 -9.78
N LYS A 38 -1.97 -3.08 -10.79
CA LYS A 38 -1.25 -4.36 -10.59
C LYS A 38 -0.01 -4.19 -9.72
N SER A 39 0.71 -3.07 -9.86
CA SER A 39 1.87 -2.72 -9.03
C SER A 39 1.45 -2.54 -7.56
N THR A 40 0.40 -1.76 -7.31
CA THR A 40 -0.15 -1.53 -5.96
C THR A 40 -0.46 -2.84 -5.24
N ILE A 41 -1.15 -3.77 -5.90
CA ILE A 41 -1.47 -5.09 -5.31
C ILE A 41 -0.17 -5.84 -4.96
N LYS A 42 0.81 -5.88 -5.86
CA LYS A 42 2.09 -6.56 -5.63
C LYS A 42 2.89 -5.95 -4.47
N ASP A 43 2.97 -4.62 -4.41
CA ASP A 43 3.72 -3.91 -3.37
C ASP A 43 3.14 -4.19 -1.98
N TRP A 44 1.81 -4.16 -1.86
CA TRP A 44 1.12 -4.49 -0.62
C TRP A 44 1.25 -5.97 -0.25
N TYR A 45 1.14 -6.88 -1.21
CA TYR A 45 1.42 -8.30 -0.97
C TYR A 45 2.85 -8.53 -0.48
N ALA A 46 3.84 -7.80 -1.01
CA ALA A 46 5.21 -7.90 -0.56
C ALA A 46 5.38 -7.39 0.89
N LYS A 47 4.64 -6.33 1.29
CA LYS A 47 4.59 -5.86 2.68
C LYS A 47 3.98 -6.90 3.62
N PHE A 48 2.84 -7.47 3.25
CA PHE A 48 2.18 -8.50 4.07
C PHE A 48 3.04 -9.76 4.23
N ARG A 49 3.76 -10.16 3.18
CA ARG A 49 4.76 -11.25 3.27
C ARG A 49 5.91 -10.96 4.24
N ARG A 50 6.25 -9.70 4.45
CA ARG A 50 7.26 -9.26 5.44
C ARG A 50 6.69 -9.10 6.86
N GLY A 51 5.40 -9.39 7.07
CA GLY A 51 4.73 -9.21 8.36
C GLY A 51 4.22 -7.79 8.63
N GLU A 52 4.35 -6.86 7.67
CA GLU A 52 3.85 -5.50 7.81
C GLU A 52 2.34 -5.48 7.49
N MET A 53 1.52 -5.77 8.49
CA MET A 53 0.04 -5.88 8.36
C MET A 53 -0.70 -4.55 8.52
N SER A 54 0.02 -3.45 8.75
CA SER A 54 -0.59 -2.12 8.83
C SER A 54 -1.16 -1.72 7.47
N THR A 55 -2.41 -1.27 7.45
CA THR A 55 -3.07 -0.70 6.27
C THR A 55 -2.82 0.81 6.14
N GLU A 56 -2.10 1.39 7.11
CA GLU A 56 -1.73 2.79 7.09
C GLU A 56 -0.60 3.05 6.10
N GLY A 57 -0.57 4.27 5.54
CA GLY A 57 0.56 4.64 4.69
C GLY A 57 1.76 4.83 5.61
N GLY A 58 2.91 4.24 5.26
CA GLY A 58 4.15 4.57 5.96
C GLY A 58 4.39 6.08 5.92
N GLU A 59 5.04 6.60 6.95
CA GLU A 59 5.42 8.00 7.00
C GLU A 59 6.18 8.37 5.72
N ARG A 60 5.74 9.44 5.07
CA ARG A 60 6.51 10.00 3.97
C ARG A 60 7.73 10.64 4.61
N SER A 61 8.92 10.11 4.33
CA SER A 61 10.13 10.86 4.59
C SER A 61 10.03 12.15 3.77
N GLY A 62 9.73 13.25 4.47
CA GLY A 62 9.75 14.57 3.87
C GLY A 62 11.17 14.91 3.40
N ARG A 63 11.30 16.00 2.62
CA ARG A 63 12.62 16.60 2.39
C ARG A 63 13.26 16.86 3.77
N PRO A 64 14.50 16.40 4.03
CA PRO A 64 15.19 16.75 5.27
C PRO A 64 15.23 18.28 5.40
N LYS A 65 14.85 18.80 6.57
CA LYS A 65 14.96 20.23 6.85
C LYS A 65 16.43 20.60 6.74
N GLU A 66 16.71 21.58 5.88
CA GLU A 66 18.03 22.14 5.64
C GLU A 66 18.65 22.51 6.99
N VAL A 67 19.78 21.87 7.31
CA VAL A 67 20.53 22.14 8.54
C VAL A 67 21.14 23.52 8.36
N VAL A 68 20.60 24.52 9.06
CA VAL A 68 21.27 25.82 9.20
C VAL A 68 22.47 25.58 10.10
N ILE A 69 23.65 25.53 9.51
CA ILE A 69 24.92 25.62 10.22
C ILE A 69 25.11 27.08 10.63
N ASP A 70 25.10 27.31 11.95
CA ASP A 70 25.43 28.60 12.56
C ASP A 70 26.96 28.74 12.56
N GLU A 71 27.56 29.04 11.39
CA GLU A 71 28.99 29.34 11.25
C GLU A 71 29.20 30.75 10.70
N ASN A 72 28.65 31.76 11.37
CA ASN A 72 29.15 33.12 11.22
C ASN A 72 28.95 33.94 12.51
N ILE A 73 29.79 33.67 13.51
CA ILE A 73 30.09 34.59 14.63
C ILE A 73 31.47 35.20 14.37
#